data_AF-A0A662J5I5-F1
#
_entry.id   AF-A0A662J5I5-F1
#
_cell.length_a   1.000
_cell.length_b   1.000
_cell.length_c   1.000
_cell.angle_alpha   90.00
_cell.angle_beta   90.00
_cell.angle_gamma   90.00
#
_symmetry.space_group_name_H-M   'P 1'
#
loop_
_entity.id
_entity.type
_entity.pdbx_description
1 polymer ?
#
loop_
_entity_poly.entity_id
_entity_poly.type
_entity_poly.pdbx_seq_one_letter_code
_entity_poly.pdbx_strand_id
1 'polypeptide(L)'
;MKARNIEEALRRVQEEVIAYITKLVPPEELLDVNVSLQFDQGVLDVDVEVRLHEASFRNPMPIARRAVEYAIKLFESLWGGGIEGSRALNSREESP
;
A
#
# COMPACT_ATOMS: atom_id res chain seq x y z
N MET A 1 17.72 7.10 0.58
CA MET A 1 17.89 8.11 1.65
C MET A 1 16.99 7.68 2.80
N LYS A 2 17.52 7.45 4.01
CA LYS A 2 16.70 6.99 5.15
C LYS A 2 15.79 8.11 5.66
N ALA A 3 14.62 7.74 6.19
CA ALA A 3 13.72 8.70 6.84
C ALA A 3 14.32 9.18 8.18
N ARG A 4 14.01 10.40 8.59
CA ARG A 4 14.51 10.97 9.86
C ARG A 4 13.67 10.55 11.06
N ASN A 5 12.40 10.22 10.82
CA ASN A 5 11.46 9.71 11.81
C ASN A 5 10.40 8.81 11.14
N ILE A 6 9.56 8.17 11.95
CA ILE A 6 8.57 7.19 11.48
C ILE A 6 7.46 7.84 10.64
N GLU A 7 6.97 9.01 11.04
CA GLU A 7 5.93 9.75 10.31
C GLU A 7 6.41 10.11 8.88
N GLU A 8 7.67 10.53 8.74
CA GLU A 8 8.28 10.80 7.44
C GLU A 8 8.41 9.52 6.61
N ALA A 9 8.78 8.39 7.22
CA ALA A 9 8.84 7.10 6.53
C ALA A 9 7.47 6.70 5.99
N LEU A 10 6.44 6.72 6.85
CA LEU A 10 5.07 6.36 6.50
C LEU A 10 4.51 7.27 5.40
N ARG A 11 4.69 8.60 5.54
CA ARG A 11 4.24 9.56 4.51
C ARG A 11 4.90 9.31 3.16
N ARG A 12 6.22 9.08 3.12
CA ARG A 12 6.94 8.78 1.87
C ARG A 12 6.46 7.48 1.25
N VAL A 13 6.23 6.45 2.06
CA VAL A 13 5.68 5.18 1.56
C VAL A 13 4.29 5.40 0.97
N GLN A 14 3.42 6.15 1.66
CA GLN A 14 2.08 6.46 1.17
C GLN A 14 2.12 7.18 -0.19
N GLU A 15 2.92 8.24 -0.31
CA GLU A 15 3.07 9.02 -1.55
C GLU A 15 3.56 8.14 -2.72
N GLU A 16 4.59 7.32 -2.49
CA GLU A 16 5.15 6.44 -3.52
C GLU A 16 4.21 5.28 -3.89
N VAL A 17 3.44 4.74 -2.95
CA VAL A 17 2.45 3.69 -3.22
C VAL A 17 1.31 4.23 -4.09
N ILE A 18 0.80 5.43 -3.80
CA ILE A 18 -0.20 6.10 -4.64
C ILE A 18 0.39 6.32 -6.05
N ALA A 19 1.62 6.82 -6.15
CA ALA A 19 2.31 7.02 -7.43
C ALA A 19 2.58 5.71 -8.18
N TYR A 20 2.75 4.60 -7.47
CA TYR A 20 2.89 3.27 -8.05
C TYR A 20 1.56 2.78 -8.63
N ILE A 21 0.44 2.93 -7.90
CA ILE A 21 -0.89 2.51 -8.37
C ILE A 21 -1.31 3.28 -9.63
N THR A 22 -1.05 4.60 -9.69
CA THR A 22 -1.38 5.42 -10.87
C THR A 22 -0.53 5.08 -12.10
N LYS A 23 0.57 4.33 -11.95
CA LYS A 23 1.32 3.76 -13.10
C LYS A 23 0.76 2.41 -13.56
N LEU A 24 0.03 1.70 -12.70
CA LEU A 24 -0.57 0.40 -13.02
C LEU A 24 -1.95 0.54 -13.69
N VAL A 25 -2.65 1.61 -13.37
CA VAL A 25 -4.03 1.87 -13.80
C VAL A 25 -4.07 3.24 -14.49
N PRO A 26 -4.60 3.32 -15.73
CA PRO A 26 -4.83 4.60 -16.37
C PRO A 26 -5.75 5.50 -15.52
N PRO A 27 -5.51 6.82 -15.45
CA PRO A 27 -6.31 7.73 -14.63
C PRO A 27 -7.81 7.67 -14.92
N GLU A 28 -8.21 7.43 -16.17
CA GLU A 28 -9.59 7.30 -16.60
C GLU A 28 -10.32 6.05 -16.05
N GLU A 29 -9.57 5.02 -15.67
CA GLU A 29 -10.11 3.80 -15.07
C GLU A 29 -10.12 3.87 -13.53
N LEU A 30 -9.39 4.81 -12.93
CA LEU A 30 -9.17 4.90 -11.50
C LEU A 30 -10.17 5.86 -10.85
N LEU A 31 -11.05 5.34 -10.00
CA LEU A 31 -12.07 6.13 -9.31
C LEU A 31 -11.54 6.69 -7.99
N ASP A 32 -10.87 5.85 -7.19
CA ASP A 32 -10.31 6.26 -5.92
C ASP A 32 -9.17 5.32 -5.47
N VAL A 33 -8.26 5.84 -4.66
CA VAL A 33 -7.17 5.09 -4.03
C VAL A 33 -7.04 5.54 -2.58
N ASN A 34 -7.22 4.59 -1.67
CA ASN A 34 -6.95 4.80 -0.26
C ASN A 34 -5.73 3.96 0.15
N VAL A 35 -4.77 4.60 0.81
CA VAL A 35 -3.59 3.95 1.35
C VAL A 35 -3.47 4.38 2.81
N SER A 36 -3.61 3.42 3.71
CA SER A 36 -3.47 3.62 5.15
C SER A 36 -2.30 2.78 5.66
N LEU A 37 -1.43 3.41 6.43
CA LEU A 37 -0.21 2.81 6.98
C LEU A 37 -0.14 3.13 8.46
N GLN A 38 0.10 2.11 9.28
CA GLN A 38 0.36 2.26 10.70
C GLN A 38 1.56 1.42 11.08
N PHE A 39 2.44 1.99 11.91
CA PHE A 39 3.59 1.26 12.45
C PHE A 39 3.56 1.37 13.97
N ASP A 40 3.39 0.24 14.63
CA ASP A 40 3.36 0.15 16.08
C ASP A 40 4.09 -1.12 16.54
N GLN A 41 4.85 -1.00 17.63
CA GLN A 41 5.60 -2.12 18.24
C GLN A 41 6.39 -3.01 17.24
N GLY A 42 6.99 -2.41 16.21
CA GLY A 42 7.78 -3.15 15.21
C GLY A 42 6.96 -3.81 14.09
N VAL A 43 5.64 -3.66 14.11
CA VAL A 43 4.70 -4.21 13.13
C VAL A 43 4.21 -3.10 12.20
N LEU A 44 4.30 -3.35 10.88
CA LEU A 44 3.72 -2.48 9.86
C LEU A 44 2.37 -3.05 9.40
N ASP A 45 1.29 -2.34 9.71
CA ASP A 45 -0.03 -2.57 9.15
C ASP A 45 -0.20 -1.76 7.87
N VAL A 46 -0.56 -2.44 6.78
CA VAL A 46 -0.77 -1.83 5.47
C VAL A 46 -2.17 -2.18 4.97
N ASP A 47 -2.92 -1.14 4.64
CA ASP A 47 -4.22 -1.24 4.00
C ASP A 47 -4.23 -0.41 2.71
N VAL A 48 -4.64 -1.05 1.61
CA VAL A 48 -4.73 -0.43 0.29
C VAL A 48 -6.05 -0.81 -0.35
N GLU A 49 -6.88 0.19 -0.59
CA GLU A 49 -8.12 0.07 -1.35
C GLU A 49 -7.94 0.74 -2.71
N VAL A 50 -8.30 0.02 -3.76
CA VAL A 50 -8.30 0.55 -5.13
C VAL A 50 -9.71 0.41 -5.67
N ARG A 51 -10.33 1.53 -6.03
CA ARG A 51 -11.65 1.57 -6.65
C ARG A 51 -11.50 1.95 -8.11
N LEU A 52 -12.05 1.12 -8.99
CA LEU A 52 -12.02 1.32 -10.42
C LEU A 52 -13.39 1.71 -10.93
N HIS A 53 -13.44 2.41 -12.06
CA HIS A 53 -14.66 2.67 -12.79
C HIS A 53 -15.32 1.34 -13.22
N GLU A 54 -16.66 1.27 -13.21
CA GLU A 54 -17.41 0.06 -13.58
C GLU A 54 -17.12 -0.43 -15.02
N ALA A 55 -16.67 0.48 -15.87
CA ALA A 55 -16.26 0.19 -17.25
C ALA A 55 -14.85 -0.42 -17.36
N SER A 56 -14.08 -0.48 -16.27
CA SER A 56 -12.76 -1.12 -16.27
C SER A 56 -12.92 -2.64 -16.29
N PHE A 57 -12.18 -3.30 -17.18
CA PHE A 57 -12.08 -4.76 -17.22
C PHE A 57 -11.01 -5.32 -16.27
N ARG A 58 -10.35 -4.45 -15.49
CA ARG A 58 -9.29 -4.85 -14.54
C ARG A 58 -9.89 -5.27 -13.21
N ASN A 59 -9.20 -6.18 -12.54
CA ASN A 59 -9.52 -6.53 -11.16
C ASN A 59 -8.71 -5.63 -10.21
N PRO A 60 -9.36 -4.87 -9.30
CA PRO A 60 -8.65 -4.03 -8.32
C PRO A 60 -7.83 -4.83 -7.31
N MET A 61 -8.23 -6.06 -7.00
CA MET A 61 -7.61 -6.86 -5.93
C MET A 61 -6.12 -7.20 -6.21
N PRO A 62 -5.73 -7.67 -7.41
CA PRO A 62 -4.32 -7.81 -7.78
C PRO A 62 -3.51 -6.50 -7.71
N ILE A 63 -4.13 -5.36 -8.00
CA ILE A 63 -3.46 -4.04 -7.96
C ILE A 63 -3.18 -3.66 -6.51
N ALA A 64 -4.19 -3.75 -5.65
CA ALA A 64 -4.06 -3.52 -4.21
C ALA A 64 -3.00 -4.44 -3.59
N ARG A 65 -3.01 -5.74 -3.91
CA ARG A 65 -2.00 -6.69 -3.39
C ARG A 65 -0.58 -6.29 -3.78
N ARG A 66 -0.35 -5.95 -5.06
CA ARG A 66 0.97 -5.48 -5.53
C ARG A 66 1.39 -4.17 -4.86
N ALA A 67 0.45 -3.28 -4.59
CA ALA A 67 0.71 -2.02 -3.89
C ALA A 67 1.09 -2.26 -2.42
N VAL A 68 0.44 -3.20 -1.73
CA VAL A 68 0.82 -3.62 -0.37
C VAL A 68 2.25 -4.18 -0.33
N GLU A 69 2.57 -5.11 -1.24
CA GLU A 69 3.92 -5.68 -1.34
C GLU A 69 4.99 -4.60 -1.61
N TYR A 70 4.65 -3.63 -2.45
CA TYR A 70 5.53 -2.48 -2.72
C TYR A 70 5.71 -1.60 -1.49
N ALA A 71 4.62 -1.30 -0.76
CA ALA A 71 4.64 -0.49 0.46
C ALA A 71 5.58 -1.08 1.52
N ILE A 72 5.47 -2.38 1.78
CA ILE A 72 6.29 -3.10 2.77
C ILE A 72 7.77 -2.99 2.41
N LYS A 73 8.14 -3.36 1.17
CA LYS A 73 9.53 -3.31 0.70
C LYS A 73 10.12 -1.90 0.75
N LEU A 74 9.32 -0.90 0.37
CA LEU A 74 9.74 0.49 0.41
C LEU A 74 9.94 0.97 1.86
N PHE A 75 9.03 0.62 2.77
CA PHE A 75 9.15 0.95 4.18
C PHE A 75 10.41 0.32 4.79
N GLU A 76 10.68 -0.97 4.54
CA GLU A 76 11.91 -1.64 4.99
C GLU A 76 13.17 -0.88 4.56
N SER A 77 13.21 -0.44 3.30
CA SER A 77 14.32 0.33 2.73
C SER A 77 14.46 1.73 3.36
N LEU A 78 13.36 2.39 3.73
CA LEU A 78 13.36 3.76 4.24
C LEU A 78 13.60 3.84 5.74
N TRP A 79 12.98 2.94 6.51
CA TRP A 79 13.03 2.91 7.97
C TRP A 79 14.36 2.34 8.46
N GLY A 80 14.82 1.24 7.87
CA GLY A 80 16.10 0.62 8.20
C GLY A 80 16.23 0.09 9.65
N GLY A 81 15.18 0.18 10.47
CA GLY A 81 15.13 -0.28 11.87
C GLY A 81 14.71 -1.74 12.07
N GLY A 82 14.57 -2.51 10.99
CA GLY A 82 13.97 -3.84 11.03
C GLY A 82 12.44 -3.76 11.16
N ILE A 83 11.74 -4.63 10.44
CA ILE A 83 10.33 -4.93 10.67
C ILE A 83 10.30 -6.28 11.37
N GLU A 84 9.60 -6.40 12.49
CA GLU A 84 9.42 -7.68 13.18
C GLU A 84 8.30 -8.51 12.53
N GLY A 85 7.32 -7.83 11.90
CA GLY A 85 6.31 -8.44 11.05
C GLY A 85 5.50 -7.41 10.23
N SER A 86 4.86 -7.85 9.15
CA SER A 86 3.98 -7.02 8.31
C SER A 86 2.61 -7.67 8.15
N ARG A 87 1.53 -6.90 8.27
CA ARG A 87 0.17 -7.41 8.13
C ARG A 87 -0.59 -6.66 7.04
N ALA A 88 -1.11 -7.41 6.07
CA ALA A 88 -2.03 -6.91 5.06
C ALA A 88 -3.48 -7.07 5.56
N LEU A 89 -4.19 -5.96 5.79
CA LEU A 89 -5.52 -5.98 6.43
C LEU A 89 -6.63 -6.44 5.48
N ASN A 90 -6.42 -6.42 4.16
CA ASN A 90 -7.40 -6.87 3.15
C ASN A 90 -7.44 -8.37 2.86
N SER A 91 -7.05 -9.20 3.84
CA SER A 91 -6.98 -10.67 3.69
C SER A 91 -8.22 -11.39 4.25
N ARG A 92 -9.40 -10.75 4.27
CA ARG A 92 -10.64 -11.48 4.59
C ARG A 92 -11.04 -12.30 3.37
N GLU A 93 -10.58 -13.56 3.36
CA GLU A 93 -11.28 -14.63 2.65
C GLU A 93 -12.72 -14.67 3.17
N GLU A 94 -13.66 -14.32 2.31
CA GLU A 94 -15.04 -14.76 2.45
C GLU A 94 -15.02 -16.29 2.43
N SER A 95 -15.23 -16.91 3.59
CA SER A 95 -15.54 -18.34 3.70
C SER A 95 -16.98 -18.58 3.22
N PRO A 96 -17.25 -19.76 2.61
CA PRO A 96 -18.37 -20.03 1.70
C PRO A 96 -19.78 -19.88 2.27
#